data_AF-A0A2E2MNA0-F1
#
_entry.id   AF-A0A2E2MNA0-F1
#
_cell.length_a   1.000
_cell.length_b   1.000
_cell.length_c   1.000
_cell.angle_alpha   90.00
_cell.angle_beta   90.00
_cell.angle_gamma   90.00
#
_symmetry.space_group_name_H-M   'P 1'
#
loop_
_entity.id
_entity.type
_entity.pdbx_description
1 polymer ?
#
loop_
_entity_poly.entity_id
_entity_poly.type
_entity_poly.pdbx_seq_one_letter_code
_entity_poly.pdbx_strand_id
1 'polypeptide(L)'
;MTDTASSPADASPPPFGVYVHWPFCESKCPYCDFNSHVQDAVDQARWAKALVADLAHYAADTPDRRVATVFFGGGTPSLMKPETVATVIQGIRDLWTCADDLEISMEANPSSAEIAAFPDLKAAGVTRLSVGVQSFDDAALTALGRRHDAQAARRALVGARDHFEEFSFDLIYARPGQTKDNWRQELREALTFAGPHLSFYQLTIEPGTPFHKDGVQAVEGDLGAALFGVTQEVLGDAGLPAYEISNHARPGHECRHNLNIWRGWDYVGVGPGAHGRLALAEAGGGTQDWGTHQVHNPERWLDLVESKGHGTAKRRRLEDGDRPEERVIMGLRLDEGIDRARFRAQTRRDVLTLIQPSKLAYAVGAGYVELDETRFRATAEGRLRLNGLLASLLAA
;
A
#
# COMPACT_ATOMS: atom_id res chain seq x y z
N MET A 1 -6.55 22.62 -33.58
CA MET A 1 -7.86 22.98 -32.99
C MET A 1 -8.76 21.75 -33.08
N THR A 2 -8.70 20.92 -32.06
CA THR A 2 -9.74 19.95 -31.69
C THR A 2 -9.61 19.84 -30.19
N ASP A 3 -10.33 20.74 -29.55
CA ASP A 3 -10.46 20.92 -28.12
C ASP A 3 -11.34 19.78 -27.59
N THR A 4 -10.72 18.73 -27.06
CA THR A 4 -11.45 17.71 -26.28
C THR A 4 -11.56 18.20 -24.85
N ALA A 5 -12.41 19.21 -24.65
CA ALA A 5 -12.95 19.53 -23.35
C ALA A 5 -13.65 18.27 -22.81
N SER A 6 -13.11 17.67 -21.75
CA SER A 6 -13.77 16.55 -21.09
C SER A 6 -15.10 17.02 -20.51
N SER A 7 -16.18 16.42 -20.99
CA SER A 7 -17.54 16.66 -20.50
C SER A 7 -17.65 16.37 -18.98
N PRO A 8 -18.37 17.19 -18.19
CA PRO A 8 -18.53 17.02 -16.74
C PRO A 8 -19.58 15.95 -16.36
N ALA A 9 -19.71 14.87 -17.13
CA ALA A 9 -20.86 13.96 -17.07
C ALA A 9 -20.50 12.46 -17.02
N ASP A 10 -19.58 12.09 -16.12
CA ASP A 10 -19.49 10.70 -15.59
C ASP A 10 -18.75 10.67 -14.25
N ALA A 11 -19.27 11.38 -13.25
CA ALA A 11 -18.67 11.35 -11.92
C ALA A 11 -19.06 10.03 -11.22
N SER A 12 -18.35 8.96 -11.55
CA SER A 12 -18.36 7.74 -10.73
C SER A 12 -18.16 8.14 -9.26
N PRO A 13 -18.91 7.55 -8.32
CA PRO A 13 -18.79 7.91 -6.91
C PRO A 13 -17.34 7.73 -6.44
N PRO A 14 -16.86 8.55 -5.47
CA PRO A 14 -15.52 8.41 -4.92
C PRO A 14 -15.22 6.96 -4.51
N PRO A 15 -14.06 6.40 -4.88
CA PRO A 15 -13.73 5.03 -4.54
C PRO A 15 -13.62 4.87 -3.02
N PHE A 16 -14.16 3.76 -2.51
CA PHE A 16 -14.06 3.37 -1.11
C PHE A 16 -13.23 2.08 -0.99
N GLY A 17 -12.25 2.08 -0.09
CA GLY A 17 -11.35 0.95 0.14
C GLY A 17 -11.68 0.16 1.39
N VAL A 18 -11.43 -1.15 1.34
CA VAL A 18 -11.44 -2.02 2.53
C VAL A 18 -10.06 -2.65 2.68
N TYR A 19 -9.41 -2.42 3.81
CA TYR A 19 -8.16 -3.09 4.19
C TYR A 19 -8.46 -4.14 5.25
N VAL A 20 -8.04 -5.37 4.99
CA VAL A 20 -8.19 -6.52 5.90
C VAL A 20 -6.80 -6.93 6.36
N HIS A 21 -6.52 -6.73 7.64
CA HIS A 21 -5.23 -7.08 8.22
C HIS A 21 -5.23 -8.52 8.74
N TRP A 22 -4.39 -9.37 8.14
CA TRP A 22 -4.09 -10.70 8.64
C TRP A 22 -2.73 -10.69 9.34
N PRO A 23 -2.66 -10.82 10.68
CA PRO A 23 -1.44 -10.51 11.44
C PRO A 23 -0.41 -11.64 11.46
N PHE A 24 -0.68 -12.79 10.86
CA PHE A 24 0.11 -14.00 11.08
C PHE A 24 1.12 -14.26 9.96
N CYS A 25 2.34 -14.64 10.37
CA CYS A 25 3.42 -15.11 9.51
C CYS A 25 3.92 -16.47 10.01
N GLU A 26 4.53 -17.26 9.13
CA GLU A 26 5.28 -18.45 9.56
C GLU A 26 6.56 -18.10 10.33
N SER A 27 7.16 -16.96 10.01
CA SER A 27 8.37 -16.45 10.67
C SER A 27 8.44 -14.93 10.57
N LYS A 28 9.04 -14.27 11.56
CA LYS A 28 9.26 -12.83 11.52
C LYS A 28 10.59 -12.51 10.83
N CYS A 29 10.54 -11.76 9.73
CA CYS A 29 11.74 -11.26 9.07
C CYS A 29 12.45 -10.24 9.98
N PRO A 30 13.80 -10.24 10.05
CA PRO A 30 14.57 -9.42 10.98
C PRO A 30 14.54 -7.91 10.68
N TYR A 31 14.09 -7.50 9.49
CA TYR A 31 13.84 -6.09 9.13
C TYR A 31 12.36 -5.66 9.31
N CYS A 32 11.44 -6.60 9.51
CA CYS A 32 10.01 -6.31 9.45
C CYS A 32 9.54 -5.61 10.73
N ASP A 33 9.05 -4.38 10.56
CA ASP A 33 8.44 -3.53 11.59
C ASP A 33 6.91 -3.61 11.62
N PHE A 34 6.30 -4.32 10.66
CA PHE A 34 4.85 -4.50 10.61
C PHE A 34 4.29 -5.27 11.81
N ASN A 35 2.98 -5.08 12.05
CA ASN A 35 2.20 -5.80 13.06
C ASN A 35 2.01 -7.28 12.69
N SER A 36 3.11 -8.03 12.73
CA SER A 36 3.16 -9.45 12.40
C SER A 36 3.54 -10.30 13.61
N HIS A 37 2.91 -11.46 13.71
CA HIS A 37 3.01 -12.42 14.80
C HIS A 37 3.24 -13.82 14.24
N VAL A 38 4.05 -14.61 14.94
CA VAL A 38 4.24 -16.03 14.62
C VAL A 38 3.33 -16.84 15.53
N GLN A 39 2.48 -17.67 14.95
CA GLN A 39 1.56 -18.53 15.69
C GLN A 39 1.44 -19.89 14.99
N ASP A 40 1.56 -20.96 15.76
CA ASP A 40 1.60 -22.34 15.23
C ASP A 40 0.26 -22.78 14.64
N ALA A 41 -0.85 -22.34 15.24
CA ALA A 41 -2.19 -22.69 14.81
C ALA A 41 -3.15 -21.51 14.99
N VAL A 42 -3.96 -21.26 13.96
CA VAL A 42 -4.97 -20.20 13.94
C VAL A 42 -6.33 -20.82 13.65
N ASP A 43 -7.30 -20.58 14.53
CA ASP A 43 -8.70 -20.94 14.26
C ASP A 43 -9.29 -19.97 13.23
N GLN A 44 -9.05 -20.26 11.97
CA GLN A 44 -9.42 -19.34 10.91
C GLN A 44 -10.93 -19.12 10.76
N ALA A 45 -11.76 -20.07 11.20
CA ALA A 45 -13.22 -19.89 11.18
C ALA A 45 -13.66 -18.85 12.22
N ARG A 46 -13.07 -18.91 13.43
CA ARG A 46 -13.25 -17.87 14.47
C ARG A 46 -12.78 -16.51 13.95
N TRP A 47 -11.63 -16.46 13.30
CA TRP A 47 -11.09 -15.22 12.72
C TRP A 47 -11.94 -14.66 11.59
N ALA A 48 -12.42 -15.48 10.66
CA ALA A 48 -13.31 -15.04 9.58
C ALA A 48 -14.58 -14.39 10.14
N LYS A 49 -15.21 -15.03 11.14
CA LYS A 49 -16.39 -14.49 11.82
C LYS A 49 -16.10 -13.14 12.49
N ALA A 50 -14.96 -13.02 13.15
CA ALA A 50 -14.54 -11.77 13.79
C ALA A 50 -14.29 -10.66 12.76
N LEU A 51 -13.56 -10.96 11.68
CA LEU A 51 -13.33 -9.98 10.61
C LEU A 51 -14.64 -9.46 10.00
N VAL A 52 -15.60 -10.36 9.74
CA VAL A 52 -16.93 -9.96 9.23
C VAL A 52 -17.71 -9.13 10.25
N ALA A 53 -17.64 -9.44 11.54
CA ALA A 53 -18.28 -8.62 12.58
C ALA A 53 -17.67 -7.21 12.66
N ASP A 54 -16.33 -7.10 12.61
CA ASP A 54 -15.64 -5.81 12.61
C ASP A 54 -15.94 -5.00 11.34
N LEU A 55 -16.08 -5.67 10.18
CA LEU A 55 -16.57 -5.03 8.95
C LEU A 55 -18.00 -4.50 9.12
N ALA A 56 -18.90 -5.28 9.72
CA ALA A 56 -20.29 -4.88 9.94
C ALA A 56 -20.40 -3.63 10.84
N HIS A 57 -19.51 -3.48 11.82
CA HIS A 57 -19.42 -2.26 12.63
C HIS A 57 -19.18 -1.01 11.79
N TYR A 58 -18.24 -1.07 10.83
CA TYR A 58 -17.96 0.06 9.95
C TYR A 58 -18.98 0.23 8.83
N ALA A 59 -19.59 -0.84 8.36
CA ALA A 59 -20.68 -0.78 7.38
C ALA A 59 -21.87 0.02 7.90
N ALA A 60 -22.17 -0.09 9.21
CA ALA A 60 -23.22 0.70 9.85
C ALA A 60 -22.96 2.22 9.79
N ASP A 61 -21.69 2.65 9.78
CA ASP A 61 -21.31 4.06 9.63
C ASP A 61 -21.24 4.51 8.15
N THR A 62 -21.18 3.55 7.23
CA THR A 62 -20.88 3.80 5.80
C THR A 62 -21.84 3.08 4.83
N PRO A 63 -23.16 3.01 5.10
CA PRO A 63 -24.07 2.16 4.34
C PRO A 63 -24.18 2.55 2.86
N ASP A 64 -23.97 3.83 2.54
CA ASP A 64 -24.09 4.37 1.17
C ASP A 64 -22.78 4.30 0.37
N ARG A 65 -21.71 3.73 0.93
CA ARG A 65 -20.43 3.61 0.23
C ARG A 65 -20.46 2.46 -0.78
N ARG A 66 -19.77 2.67 -1.91
CA ARG A 66 -19.52 1.65 -2.93
C ARG A 66 -18.07 1.20 -2.85
N VAL A 67 -17.84 -0.05 -2.45
CA VAL A 67 -16.49 -0.62 -2.33
C VAL A 67 -15.90 -0.79 -3.72
N ALA A 68 -14.76 -0.14 -3.96
CA ALA A 68 -14.04 -0.22 -5.24
C ALA A 68 -12.77 -1.08 -5.13
N THR A 69 -12.21 -1.22 -3.93
CA THR A 69 -10.99 -2.00 -3.69
C THR A 69 -11.04 -2.72 -2.34
N VAL A 70 -10.53 -3.94 -2.30
CA VAL A 70 -10.21 -4.70 -1.08
C VAL A 70 -8.74 -5.06 -1.12
N PHE A 71 -8.05 -4.94 0.01
CA PHE A 71 -6.65 -5.33 0.14
C PHE A 71 -6.44 -6.17 1.39
N PHE A 72 -6.03 -7.42 1.20
CA PHE A 72 -5.59 -8.32 2.25
C PHE A 72 -4.08 -8.14 2.43
N GLY A 73 -3.67 -7.61 3.57
CA GLY A 73 -2.26 -7.36 3.88
C GLY A 73 -1.90 -7.67 5.33
N GLY A 74 -0.64 -7.42 5.70
CA GLY A 74 -0.19 -7.43 7.09
C GLY A 74 0.98 -8.35 7.35
N GLY A 75 0.71 -9.51 7.92
CA GLY A 75 1.65 -10.60 8.07
C GLY A 75 1.81 -11.35 6.75
N THR A 76 1.08 -12.45 6.58
CA THR A 76 1.06 -13.23 5.34
C THR A 76 -0.37 -13.71 5.05
N PRO A 77 -1.20 -12.87 4.42
CA PRO A 77 -2.62 -13.17 4.17
C PRO A 77 -2.88 -14.42 3.33
N SER A 78 -1.97 -14.80 2.44
CA SER A 78 -1.99 -16.07 1.70
C SER A 78 -1.95 -17.33 2.59
N LEU A 79 -1.64 -17.21 3.90
CA LEU A 79 -1.81 -18.31 4.87
C LEU A 79 -3.27 -18.52 5.27
N MET A 80 -4.17 -17.60 4.91
CA MET A 80 -5.60 -17.82 5.04
C MET A 80 -6.02 -18.96 4.12
N LYS A 81 -6.80 -19.90 4.64
CA LYS A 81 -7.50 -20.90 3.85
C LYS A 81 -8.42 -20.19 2.85
N PRO A 82 -8.59 -20.71 1.62
CA PRO A 82 -9.48 -20.12 0.63
C PRO A 82 -10.91 -19.87 1.16
N GLU A 83 -11.43 -20.73 2.03
CA GLU A 83 -12.78 -20.55 2.62
C GLU A 83 -12.84 -19.36 3.58
N THR A 84 -11.76 -19.08 4.30
CA THR A 84 -11.63 -17.91 5.18
C THR A 84 -11.69 -16.64 4.34
N VAL A 85 -10.93 -16.60 3.24
CA VAL A 85 -10.90 -15.47 2.30
C VAL A 85 -12.27 -15.26 1.67
N ALA A 86 -12.88 -16.33 1.15
CA ALA A 86 -14.22 -16.29 0.55
C ALA A 86 -15.27 -15.77 1.55
N THR A 87 -15.21 -16.20 2.81
CA THR A 87 -16.14 -15.74 3.87
C THR A 87 -16.02 -14.23 4.09
N VAL A 88 -14.80 -13.69 4.14
CA VAL A 88 -14.57 -12.25 4.33
C VAL A 88 -15.03 -11.45 3.10
N ILE A 89 -14.69 -11.91 1.88
CA ILE A 89 -15.13 -11.27 0.63
C ILE A 89 -16.65 -11.27 0.53
N GLN A 90 -17.30 -12.39 0.85
CA GLN A 90 -18.76 -12.47 0.86
C GLN A 90 -19.36 -11.52 1.88
N GLY A 91 -18.80 -11.44 3.10
CA GLY A 91 -19.21 -10.48 4.11
C GLY A 91 -19.13 -9.03 3.61
N ILE A 92 -18.07 -8.65 2.89
CA ILE A 92 -17.95 -7.32 2.27
C ILE A 92 -19.07 -7.09 1.24
N ARG A 93 -19.37 -8.09 0.39
CA ARG A 93 -20.43 -8.00 -0.63
C ARG A 93 -21.84 -7.92 -0.03
N ASP A 94 -22.05 -8.54 1.13
CA ASP A 94 -23.33 -8.50 1.84
C ASP A 94 -23.53 -7.17 2.58
N LEU A 95 -22.44 -6.53 3.01
CA LEU A 95 -22.46 -5.29 3.79
C LEU A 95 -22.47 -4.01 2.95
N TRP A 96 -21.91 -4.05 1.73
CA TRP A 96 -21.82 -2.89 0.85
C TRP A 96 -22.15 -3.23 -0.60
N THR A 97 -22.61 -2.22 -1.33
CA THR A 97 -22.53 -2.27 -2.80
C THR A 97 -21.06 -2.30 -3.23
N CYS A 98 -20.75 -3.15 -4.20
CA CYS A 98 -19.40 -3.33 -4.71
C CYS A 98 -19.32 -2.87 -6.16
N ALA A 99 -18.15 -2.43 -6.59
CA ALA A 99 -17.90 -2.16 -8.00
C ALA A 99 -17.96 -3.44 -8.84
N ASP A 100 -18.44 -3.35 -10.07
CA ASP A 100 -18.50 -4.49 -10.99
C ASP A 100 -17.09 -5.00 -11.31
N ASP A 101 -16.14 -4.07 -11.38
CA ASP A 101 -14.71 -4.27 -11.59
C ASP A 101 -13.92 -4.24 -10.27
N LEU A 102 -14.52 -4.65 -9.15
CA LEU A 102 -13.89 -4.64 -7.81
C LEU A 102 -12.47 -5.24 -7.82
N GLU A 103 -11.48 -4.47 -7.39
CA GLU A 103 -10.13 -4.99 -7.15
C GLU A 103 -10.09 -5.73 -5.81
N ILE A 104 -9.59 -6.97 -5.79
CA ILE A 104 -9.27 -7.68 -4.55
C ILE A 104 -7.81 -8.11 -4.60
N SER A 105 -6.98 -7.39 -3.85
CA SER A 105 -5.53 -7.59 -3.78
C SER A 105 -5.15 -8.42 -2.56
N MET A 106 -4.15 -9.29 -2.71
CA MET A 106 -3.63 -10.11 -1.61
C MET A 106 -2.11 -10.21 -1.64
N GLU A 107 -1.49 -10.03 -0.48
CA GLU A 107 -0.07 -10.31 -0.26
C GLU A 107 0.19 -11.82 -0.06
N ALA A 108 1.28 -12.31 -0.66
CA ALA A 108 1.73 -13.69 -0.57
C ALA A 108 3.24 -13.83 -0.46
N ASN A 109 3.72 -14.99 -0.01
CA ASN A 109 5.13 -15.35 0.05
C ASN A 109 5.47 -16.59 -0.80
N PRO A 110 6.74 -16.80 -1.18
CA PRO A 110 7.16 -17.91 -2.05
C PRO A 110 7.25 -19.29 -1.39
N SER A 111 6.25 -19.71 -0.60
CA SER A 111 6.21 -21.07 -0.04
C SER A 111 5.42 -22.02 -0.94
N SER A 112 5.78 -23.32 -0.93
CA SER A 112 5.09 -24.32 -1.75
C SER A 112 3.61 -24.47 -1.38
N ALA A 113 3.26 -24.28 -0.10
CA ALA A 113 1.88 -24.36 0.36
C ALA A 113 1.04 -23.18 -0.16
N GLU A 114 1.59 -21.97 -0.14
CA GLU A 114 0.92 -20.78 -0.65
C GLU A 114 0.73 -20.84 -2.17
N ILE A 115 1.75 -21.28 -2.92
CA ILE A 115 1.67 -21.44 -4.38
C ILE A 115 0.55 -22.42 -4.76
N ALA A 116 0.43 -23.53 -4.03
CA ALA A 116 -0.62 -24.52 -4.27
C ALA A 116 -2.03 -23.96 -4.03
N ALA A 117 -2.18 -22.93 -3.18
CA ALA A 117 -3.45 -22.29 -2.88
C ALA A 117 -3.86 -21.20 -3.88
N PHE A 118 -2.96 -20.72 -4.75
CA PHE A 118 -3.27 -19.66 -5.74
C PHE A 118 -4.53 -19.89 -6.58
N PRO A 119 -4.78 -21.06 -7.19
CA PRO A 119 -6.03 -21.29 -7.94
C PRO A 119 -7.27 -21.18 -7.06
N ASP A 120 -7.21 -21.66 -5.81
CA ASP A 120 -8.34 -21.61 -4.88
C ASP A 120 -8.55 -20.21 -4.31
N LEU A 121 -7.48 -19.43 -4.09
CA LEU A 121 -7.57 -18.01 -3.72
C LEU A 121 -8.19 -17.17 -4.83
N LYS A 122 -7.86 -17.45 -6.10
CA LYS A 122 -8.53 -16.85 -7.25
C LYS A 122 -10.02 -17.22 -7.27
N ALA A 123 -10.34 -18.50 -7.05
CA ALA A 123 -11.72 -18.97 -6.99
C ALA A 123 -12.51 -18.33 -5.82
N ALA A 124 -11.85 -18.03 -4.71
CA ALA A 124 -12.41 -17.29 -3.58
C ALA A 124 -12.71 -15.81 -3.90
N GLY A 125 -12.14 -15.27 -4.98
CA GLY A 125 -12.43 -13.93 -5.48
C GLY A 125 -11.23 -12.97 -5.50
N VAL A 126 -10.03 -13.40 -5.11
CA VAL A 126 -8.82 -12.58 -5.27
C VAL A 126 -8.58 -12.32 -6.77
N THR A 127 -8.38 -11.06 -7.13
CA THR A 127 -8.14 -10.65 -8.53
C THR A 127 -6.70 -10.24 -8.77
N ARG A 128 -5.97 -9.86 -7.72
CA ARG A 128 -4.58 -9.37 -7.78
C ARG A 128 -3.72 -9.99 -6.69
N LEU A 129 -2.50 -10.40 -7.04
CA LEU A 129 -1.53 -10.96 -6.10
C LEU A 129 -0.26 -10.09 -6.00
N SER A 130 0.32 -9.93 -4.81
CA SER A 130 1.67 -9.36 -4.61
C SER A 130 2.56 -10.37 -3.90
N VAL A 131 3.64 -10.81 -4.53
CA VAL A 131 4.51 -11.86 -3.99
C VAL A 131 5.80 -11.27 -3.40
N GLY A 132 6.02 -11.46 -2.10
CA GLY A 132 7.21 -11.00 -1.38
C GLY A 132 8.47 -11.82 -1.70
N VAL A 133 9.07 -11.63 -2.88
CA VAL A 133 10.29 -12.34 -3.33
C VAL A 133 11.55 -11.85 -2.61
N GLN A 134 11.67 -10.55 -2.43
CA GLN A 134 12.74 -9.80 -1.79
C GLN A 134 14.10 -9.83 -2.50
N SER A 135 14.55 -10.98 -3.00
CA SER A 135 15.78 -11.12 -3.79
C SER A 135 15.80 -12.42 -4.61
N PHE A 136 16.60 -12.44 -5.69
CA PHE A 136 16.93 -13.66 -6.45
C PHE A 136 18.30 -14.25 -6.07
N ASP A 137 18.93 -13.74 -5.01
CA ASP A 137 20.21 -14.19 -4.45
C ASP A 137 20.01 -14.88 -3.09
N ASP A 138 20.45 -16.13 -2.97
CA ASP A 138 20.21 -16.94 -1.77
C ASP A 138 20.94 -16.41 -0.53
N ALA A 139 22.10 -15.77 -0.70
CA ALA A 139 22.83 -15.15 0.40
C ALA A 139 22.07 -13.93 0.95
N ALA A 140 21.53 -13.09 0.06
CA ALA A 140 20.66 -11.98 0.42
C ALA A 140 19.37 -12.46 1.09
N LEU A 141 18.72 -13.50 0.57
CA LEU A 141 17.53 -14.10 1.18
C LEU A 141 17.80 -14.60 2.61
N THR A 142 18.92 -15.29 2.79
CA THR A 142 19.37 -15.77 4.11
C THR A 142 19.61 -14.59 5.07
N ALA A 143 20.31 -13.54 4.62
CA ALA A 143 20.55 -12.35 5.41
C ALA A 143 19.24 -11.64 5.79
N LEU A 144 18.28 -11.58 4.87
CA LEU A 144 16.92 -11.05 5.06
C LEU A 144 16.01 -11.97 5.90
N GLY A 145 16.52 -13.11 6.41
CA GLY A 145 15.76 -14.06 7.22
C GLY A 145 14.60 -14.72 6.48
N ARG A 146 14.69 -14.83 5.15
CA ARG A 146 13.67 -15.48 4.33
C ARG A 146 13.81 -17.00 4.43
N ARG A 147 12.67 -17.70 4.47
CA ARG A 147 12.61 -19.18 4.51
C ARG A 147 12.62 -19.83 3.13
N HIS A 148 12.45 -19.03 2.09
CA HIS A 148 12.45 -19.46 0.70
C HIS A 148 13.82 -19.19 0.06
N ASP A 149 14.19 -20.03 -0.90
CA ASP A 149 15.34 -19.81 -1.77
C ASP A 149 14.91 -19.12 -3.08
N ALA A 150 15.88 -18.71 -3.88
CA ALA A 150 15.62 -18.03 -5.13
C ALA A 150 14.89 -18.94 -6.14
N GLN A 151 15.01 -20.27 -6.02
CA GLN A 151 14.27 -21.19 -6.89
C GLN A 151 12.78 -21.21 -6.53
N ALA A 152 12.45 -21.19 -5.25
CA ALA A 152 11.10 -21.08 -4.72
C ALA A 152 10.47 -19.73 -5.11
N ALA A 153 11.23 -18.64 -5.04
CA ALA A 153 10.83 -17.35 -5.59
C ALA A 153 10.41 -17.46 -7.07
N ARG A 154 11.27 -18.02 -7.93
CA ARG A 154 10.97 -18.19 -9.36
C ARG A 154 9.74 -19.06 -9.60
N ARG A 155 9.57 -20.16 -8.85
CA ARG A 155 8.35 -21.00 -8.91
C ARG A 155 7.09 -20.22 -8.54
N ALA A 156 7.16 -19.37 -7.51
CA ALA A 156 6.02 -18.57 -7.08
C ALA A 156 5.61 -17.55 -8.14
N LEU A 157 6.57 -16.93 -8.82
CA LEU A 157 6.28 -15.99 -9.91
C LEU A 157 5.63 -16.68 -11.11
N VAL A 158 6.09 -17.88 -11.47
CA VAL A 158 5.44 -18.69 -12.51
C VAL A 158 4.00 -19.04 -12.09
N GLY A 159 3.80 -19.53 -10.87
CA GLY A 159 2.47 -19.86 -10.35
C GLY A 159 1.54 -18.66 -10.29
N ALA A 160 2.04 -17.48 -9.88
CA ALA A 160 1.26 -16.25 -9.86
C ALA A 160 0.81 -15.87 -11.28
N ARG A 161 1.71 -15.87 -12.26
CA ARG A 161 1.42 -15.57 -13.66
C ARG A 161 0.42 -16.55 -14.30
N ASP A 162 0.51 -17.83 -13.95
CA ASP A 162 -0.35 -18.86 -14.53
C ASP A 162 -1.81 -18.73 -14.04
N HIS A 163 -2.03 -18.06 -12.90
CA HIS A 163 -3.36 -17.90 -12.29
C HIS A 163 -3.89 -16.47 -12.31
N PHE A 164 -3.07 -15.43 -12.17
CA PHE A 164 -3.51 -14.05 -12.05
C PHE A 164 -3.03 -13.20 -13.23
N GLU A 165 -3.96 -12.43 -13.81
CA GLU A 165 -3.63 -11.42 -14.82
C GLU A 165 -2.93 -10.23 -14.17
N GLU A 166 -3.47 -9.76 -13.04
CA GLU A 166 -2.86 -8.75 -12.20
C GLU A 166 -1.99 -9.42 -11.14
N PHE A 167 -0.67 -9.37 -11.30
CA PHE A 167 0.24 -9.75 -10.24
C PHE A 167 1.46 -8.83 -10.17
N SER A 168 2.01 -8.73 -8.97
CA SER A 168 3.24 -8.03 -8.65
C SER A 168 4.16 -8.95 -7.87
N PHE A 169 5.42 -8.54 -7.76
CA PHE A 169 6.30 -9.04 -6.72
C PHE A 169 7.22 -7.94 -6.21
N ASP A 170 7.66 -8.15 -4.98
CA ASP A 170 8.42 -7.16 -4.23
C ASP A 170 9.88 -7.58 -4.17
N LEU A 171 10.80 -6.65 -4.46
CA LEU A 171 12.23 -6.81 -4.18
C LEU A 171 12.69 -5.73 -3.20
N ILE A 172 13.68 -6.08 -2.38
CA ILE A 172 14.32 -5.15 -1.44
C ILE A 172 15.70 -4.80 -1.96
N TYR A 173 15.94 -3.53 -2.28
CA TYR A 173 17.25 -3.01 -2.69
C TYR A 173 17.92 -2.23 -1.55
N ALA A 174 19.12 -1.72 -1.80
CA ALA A 174 19.96 -1.06 -0.80
C ALA A 174 20.32 -2.00 0.37
N ARG A 175 20.61 -3.27 0.04
CA ARG A 175 21.08 -4.27 1.01
C ARG A 175 22.58 -4.05 1.31
N PRO A 176 23.09 -4.39 2.51
CA PRO A 176 24.52 -4.28 2.81
C PRO A 176 25.39 -4.95 1.76
N GLY A 177 26.37 -4.22 1.23
CA GLY A 177 27.28 -4.70 0.18
C GLY A 177 26.71 -4.73 -1.25
N GLN A 178 25.46 -4.30 -1.46
CA GLN A 178 24.87 -4.26 -2.80
C GLN A 178 25.47 -3.14 -3.66
N THR A 179 25.85 -3.48 -4.88
CA THR A 179 26.40 -2.54 -5.87
C THR A 179 25.36 -2.22 -6.94
N LYS A 180 25.59 -1.13 -7.70
CA LYS A 180 24.76 -0.78 -8.87
C LYS A 180 24.73 -1.88 -9.93
N ASP A 181 25.86 -2.54 -10.17
CA ASP A 181 25.96 -3.58 -11.19
C ASP A 181 25.19 -4.83 -10.78
N ASN A 182 25.33 -5.26 -9.52
CA ASN A 182 24.56 -6.38 -8.98
C ASN A 182 23.06 -6.07 -9.01
N TRP A 183 22.68 -4.84 -8.63
CA TRP A 183 21.27 -4.43 -8.67
C TRP A 183 20.70 -4.38 -10.08
N ARG A 184 21.46 -3.85 -11.05
CA ARG A 184 21.08 -3.84 -12.47
C ARG A 184 20.91 -5.25 -13.04
N GLN A 185 21.74 -6.20 -12.62
CA GLN A 185 21.59 -7.60 -13.01
C GLN A 185 20.33 -8.24 -12.41
N GLU A 186 20.09 -8.02 -11.11
CA GLU A 186 18.90 -8.53 -10.43
C GLU A 186 17.60 -7.94 -11.01
N LEU A 187 17.59 -6.65 -11.37
CA LEU A 187 16.47 -6.01 -12.07
C LEU A 187 16.21 -6.62 -13.45
N ARG A 188 17.26 -6.91 -14.22
CA ARG A 188 17.12 -7.56 -15.53
C ARG A 188 16.56 -8.96 -15.40
N GLU A 189 16.96 -9.70 -14.36
CA GLU A 189 16.35 -10.98 -14.05
C GLU A 189 14.88 -10.82 -13.66
N ALA A 190 14.55 -9.85 -12.79
CA ALA A 190 13.18 -9.55 -12.38
C ALA A 190 12.26 -9.32 -13.60
N LEU A 191 12.74 -8.57 -14.61
CA LEU A 191 12.01 -8.30 -15.84
C LEU A 191 11.66 -9.57 -16.65
N THR A 192 12.38 -10.68 -16.48
CA THR A 192 12.04 -11.96 -17.13
C THR A 192 10.80 -12.64 -16.52
N PHE A 193 10.43 -12.24 -15.30
CA PHE A 193 9.24 -12.70 -14.57
C PHE A 193 8.15 -11.63 -14.45
N ALA A 194 8.43 -10.41 -14.94
CA ALA A 194 7.56 -9.27 -14.72
C ALA A 194 6.16 -9.49 -15.32
N GLY A 195 5.16 -9.27 -14.47
CA GLY A 195 3.78 -9.03 -14.89
C GLY A 195 3.58 -7.56 -15.28
N PRO A 196 2.35 -7.04 -15.16
CA PRO A 196 2.09 -5.65 -15.47
C PRO A 196 2.56 -4.67 -14.36
N HIS A 197 3.01 -5.19 -13.21
CA HIS A 197 3.39 -4.40 -12.04
C HIS A 197 4.57 -5.02 -11.29
N LEU A 198 5.41 -4.19 -10.67
CA LEU A 198 6.53 -4.57 -9.81
C LEU A 198 6.66 -3.58 -8.63
N SER A 199 7.18 -4.07 -7.50
CA SER A 199 7.44 -3.24 -6.33
C SER A 199 8.90 -3.35 -5.87
N PHE A 200 9.51 -2.23 -5.54
CA PHE A 200 10.91 -2.10 -5.14
C PHE A 200 11.04 -1.23 -3.90
N TYR A 201 11.38 -1.86 -2.78
CA TYR A 201 11.51 -1.19 -1.49
C TYR A 201 12.98 -1.02 -1.15
N GLN A 202 13.34 0.18 -0.68
CA GLN A 202 14.64 0.37 -0.05
C GLN A 202 14.65 -0.37 1.30
N LEU A 203 15.73 -1.09 1.61
CA LEU A 203 15.91 -1.65 2.94
C LEU A 203 16.10 -0.50 3.94
N THR A 204 15.08 -0.24 4.73
CA THR A 204 15.13 0.67 5.88
C THR A 204 15.32 -0.14 7.17
N ILE A 205 16.14 0.37 8.08
CA ILE A 205 16.43 -0.29 9.35
C ILE A 205 15.65 0.43 10.46
N GLU A 206 14.45 -0.09 10.75
CA GLU A 206 13.52 0.58 11.67
C GLU A 206 13.83 0.31 13.15
N PRO A 207 13.68 1.30 14.04
CA PRO A 207 13.85 1.11 15.48
C PRO A 207 12.99 -0.03 16.04
N GLY A 208 13.61 -0.89 16.85
CA GLY A 208 12.93 -2.03 17.50
C GLY A 208 12.98 -3.34 16.72
N THR A 209 13.38 -3.32 15.46
CA THR A 209 13.64 -4.53 14.65
C THR A 209 14.89 -5.28 15.12
N PRO A 210 14.99 -6.60 14.88
CA PRO A 210 16.24 -7.34 15.07
C PRO A 210 17.44 -6.71 14.36
N PHE A 211 17.31 -6.30 13.09
CA PHE A 211 18.38 -5.63 12.36
C PHE A 211 18.88 -4.35 13.04
N HIS A 212 17.98 -3.53 13.57
CA HIS A 212 18.36 -2.35 14.34
C HIS A 212 19.14 -2.72 15.62
N LYS A 213 18.71 -3.75 16.34
CA LYS A 213 19.39 -4.24 17.55
C LYS A 213 20.78 -4.81 17.26
N ASP A 214 20.92 -5.45 16.11
CA ASP A 214 22.17 -6.06 15.64
C ASP A 214 23.12 -5.03 14.98
N GLY A 215 22.70 -3.76 14.87
CA GLY A 215 23.52 -2.68 14.31
C GLY A 215 23.74 -2.78 12.80
N VAL A 216 22.83 -3.42 12.07
CA VAL A 216 22.88 -3.48 10.61
C VAL A 216 22.84 -2.07 10.03
N GLN A 217 23.82 -1.75 9.20
CA GLN A 217 23.92 -0.42 8.58
C GLN A 217 22.99 -0.31 7.38
N ALA A 218 22.12 0.70 7.39
CA ALA A 218 21.29 1.04 6.24
C ALA A 218 22.17 1.56 5.09
N VAL A 219 21.80 1.23 3.85
CA VAL A 219 22.43 1.85 2.67
C VAL A 219 21.61 3.07 2.27
N GLU A 220 22.14 4.25 2.61
CA GLU A 220 21.51 5.54 2.37
C GLU A 220 22.44 6.49 1.59
N GLY A 221 22.06 7.77 1.48
CA GLY A 221 22.86 8.80 0.81
C GLY A 221 23.06 8.52 -0.68
N ASP A 222 24.27 8.80 -1.18
CA ASP A 222 24.60 8.74 -2.60
C ASP A 222 24.40 7.35 -3.21
N LEU A 223 24.73 6.28 -2.47
CA LEU A 223 24.55 4.92 -2.97
C LEU A 223 23.07 4.54 -3.03
N GLY A 224 22.28 4.85 -2.00
CA GLY A 224 20.83 4.62 -2.01
C GLY A 224 20.13 5.35 -3.16
N ALA A 225 20.49 6.63 -3.36
CA ALA A 225 19.97 7.45 -4.46
C ALA A 225 20.38 6.89 -5.83
N ALA A 226 21.62 6.41 -5.97
CA ALA A 226 22.07 5.82 -7.23
C ALA A 226 21.38 4.48 -7.53
N LEU A 227 21.12 3.64 -6.52
CA LEU A 227 20.36 2.40 -6.69
C LEU A 227 18.90 2.69 -7.08
N PHE A 228 18.27 3.68 -6.44
CA PHE A 228 16.94 4.15 -6.83
C PHE A 228 16.94 4.63 -8.30
N GLY A 229 17.93 5.43 -8.70
CA GLY A 229 18.07 5.90 -10.08
C GLY A 229 18.20 4.75 -11.09
N VAL A 230 18.99 3.71 -10.76
CA VAL A 230 19.09 2.49 -11.59
C VAL A 230 17.74 1.79 -11.71
N THR A 231 16.94 1.72 -10.64
CA THR A 231 15.58 1.17 -10.71
C THR A 231 14.71 1.96 -11.69
N GLN A 232 14.71 3.30 -11.61
CA GLN A 232 13.89 4.14 -12.49
C GLN A 232 14.30 4.00 -13.96
N GLU A 233 15.61 3.99 -14.25
CA GLU A 233 16.16 3.79 -15.60
C GLU A 233 15.71 2.45 -16.20
N VAL A 234 15.97 1.34 -15.50
CA VAL A 234 15.74 -0.01 -16.05
C VAL A 234 14.24 -0.29 -16.24
N LEU A 235 13.38 0.17 -15.34
CA LEU A 235 11.94 -0.08 -15.45
C LEU A 235 11.26 0.89 -16.42
N GLY A 236 11.72 2.14 -16.49
CA GLY A 236 11.29 3.10 -17.51
C GLY A 236 11.54 2.56 -18.92
N ASP A 237 12.74 2.06 -19.18
CA ASP A 237 13.11 1.43 -20.47
C ASP A 237 12.27 0.18 -20.78
N ALA A 238 11.79 -0.52 -19.75
CA ALA A 238 10.93 -1.70 -19.88
C ALA A 238 9.43 -1.36 -20.02
N GLY A 239 9.04 -0.08 -20.01
CA GLY A 239 7.64 0.35 -20.08
C GLY A 239 6.86 0.14 -18.78
N LEU A 240 7.57 0.10 -17.64
CA LEU A 240 7.03 0.01 -16.28
C LEU A 240 7.40 1.28 -15.50
N PRO A 241 6.84 2.45 -15.84
CA PRO A 241 7.12 3.68 -15.12
C PRO A 241 6.67 3.59 -13.66
N ALA A 242 7.32 4.38 -12.80
CA ALA A 242 6.88 4.58 -11.42
C ALA A 242 5.59 5.40 -11.38
N TYR A 243 4.53 4.87 -10.77
CA TYR A 243 3.34 5.67 -10.46
C TYR A 243 3.40 6.29 -9.06
N GLU A 244 4.21 5.70 -8.17
CA GLU A 244 4.60 6.25 -6.87
C GLU A 244 6.05 5.83 -6.52
N ILE A 245 6.54 6.05 -5.30
CA ILE A 245 7.97 5.88 -4.93
C ILE A 245 8.48 4.45 -5.13
N SER A 246 7.74 3.43 -4.68
CA SER A 246 8.21 2.04 -4.63
C SER A 246 7.59 1.17 -5.72
N ASN A 247 6.48 1.57 -6.32
CA ASN A 247 5.68 0.75 -7.22
C ASN A 247 5.70 1.28 -8.65
N HIS A 248 5.84 0.33 -9.57
CA HIS A 248 6.02 0.53 -10.99
C HIS A 248 5.00 -0.32 -11.73
N ALA A 249 4.33 0.26 -12.72
CA ALA A 249 3.29 -0.45 -13.44
C ALA A 249 3.17 0.04 -14.88
N ARG A 250 2.67 -0.83 -15.76
CA ARG A 250 2.13 -0.38 -17.04
C ARG A 250 0.91 0.51 -16.75
N PRO A 251 0.71 1.60 -17.51
CA PRO A 251 -0.47 2.44 -17.34
C PRO A 251 -1.77 1.62 -17.39
N GLY A 252 -2.61 1.76 -16.37
CA GLY A 252 -3.86 1.01 -16.22
C GLY A 252 -3.76 -0.24 -15.33
N HIS A 253 -2.56 -0.63 -14.91
CA HIS A 253 -2.32 -1.80 -14.05
C HIS A 253 -1.79 -1.42 -12.64
N GLU A 254 -1.82 -0.13 -12.31
CA GLU A 254 -1.48 0.35 -10.98
C GLU A 254 -2.38 -0.31 -9.93
N CYS A 255 -1.85 -0.59 -8.73
CA CYS A 255 -2.67 -1.07 -7.63
C CYS A 255 -3.68 0.02 -7.24
N ARG A 256 -4.97 -0.22 -7.54
CA ARG A 256 -6.03 0.76 -7.30
C ARG A 256 -6.21 0.99 -5.81
N HIS A 257 -6.02 -0.02 -4.96
CA HIS A 257 -6.05 0.19 -3.52
C HIS A 257 -4.92 1.13 -3.06
N ASN A 258 -3.68 0.93 -3.52
CA ASN A 258 -2.58 1.83 -3.18
C ASN A 258 -2.86 3.26 -3.66
N LEU A 259 -3.34 3.43 -4.89
CA LEU A 259 -3.74 4.74 -5.41
C LEU A 259 -4.90 5.35 -4.61
N ASN A 260 -5.84 4.54 -4.12
CA ASN A 260 -6.95 4.99 -3.29
C ASN A 260 -6.42 5.70 -2.03
N ILE A 261 -5.47 5.05 -1.35
CA ILE A 261 -4.79 5.56 -0.16
C ILE A 261 -3.97 6.80 -0.52
N TRP A 262 -3.10 6.74 -1.53
CA TRP A 262 -2.26 7.87 -1.96
C TRP A 262 -3.06 9.09 -2.41
N ARG A 263 -4.22 8.89 -3.03
CA ARG A 263 -5.16 9.96 -3.43
C ARG A 263 -6.08 10.41 -2.30
N GLY A 264 -6.00 9.77 -1.13
CA GLY A 264 -6.62 10.22 0.10
C GLY A 264 -8.11 9.96 0.15
N TRP A 265 -8.57 8.97 -0.59
CA TRP A 265 -9.95 8.52 -0.52
C TRP A 265 -10.21 7.73 0.76
N ASP A 266 -11.49 7.59 1.08
CA ASP A 266 -11.91 6.91 2.30
C ASP A 266 -11.62 5.41 2.24
N TYR A 267 -11.27 4.84 3.38
CA TYR A 267 -11.12 3.41 3.56
C TYR A 267 -11.34 3.00 5.00
N VAL A 268 -11.82 1.78 5.18
CA VAL A 268 -11.89 1.11 6.50
C VAL A 268 -10.76 0.12 6.62
N GLY A 269 -10.19 0.01 7.82
CA GLY A 269 -9.24 -1.03 8.17
C GLY A 269 -9.78 -1.87 9.31
N VAL A 270 -9.86 -3.18 9.08
CA VAL A 270 -10.27 -4.18 10.07
C VAL A 270 -9.15 -5.17 10.34
N GLY A 271 -9.21 -5.82 11.49
CA GLY A 271 -8.15 -6.73 11.95
C GLY A 271 -7.07 -6.01 12.78
N PRO A 272 -6.22 -6.76 13.49
CA PRO A 272 -5.36 -6.20 14.53
C PRO A 272 -4.40 -5.14 13.99
N GLY A 273 -4.40 -3.96 14.60
CA GLY A 273 -3.52 -2.85 14.21
C GLY A 273 -3.85 -2.18 12.87
N ALA A 274 -4.94 -2.55 12.20
CA ALA A 274 -5.38 -1.87 10.99
C ALA A 274 -5.75 -0.40 11.25
N HIS A 275 -5.54 0.43 10.24
CA HIS A 275 -5.91 1.85 10.24
C HIS A 275 -7.02 2.12 9.23
N GLY A 276 -7.82 3.16 9.48
CA GLY A 276 -8.82 3.63 8.56
C GLY A 276 -8.92 5.15 8.56
N ARG A 277 -9.50 5.68 7.48
CA ARG A 277 -9.71 7.10 7.25
C ARG A 277 -11.09 7.29 6.63
N LEU A 278 -11.97 8.00 7.34
CA LEU A 278 -13.39 8.11 6.99
C LEU A 278 -13.89 9.54 7.06
N ALA A 279 -14.56 10.01 6.02
CA ALA A 279 -15.29 11.26 6.02
C ALA A 279 -16.79 11.00 6.26
N LEU A 280 -17.26 11.21 7.48
CA LEU A 280 -18.64 10.88 7.91
C LEU A 280 -19.50 12.12 8.03
N ALA A 281 -20.79 12.02 7.67
CA ALA A 281 -21.75 13.10 7.85
C ALA A 281 -22.05 13.33 9.34
N GLU A 282 -22.16 14.58 9.77
CA GLU A 282 -22.54 14.92 11.14
C GLU A 282 -24.03 15.28 11.25
N ALA A 283 -24.65 14.99 12.40
CA ALA A 283 -26.07 15.28 12.65
C ALA A 283 -26.44 16.77 12.53
N GLY A 284 -25.47 17.67 12.72
CA GLY A 284 -25.64 19.12 12.55
C GLY A 284 -25.43 19.63 11.11
N GLY A 285 -25.22 18.72 10.15
CA GLY A 285 -24.83 19.04 8.78
C GLY A 285 -23.31 19.14 8.61
N GLY A 286 -22.84 18.89 7.38
CA GLY A 286 -21.42 18.85 7.05
C GLY A 286 -20.79 17.46 7.20
N THR A 287 -19.48 17.42 7.00
CA THR A 287 -18.68 16.19 7.00
C THR A 287 -17.49 16.37 7.94
N GLN A 288 -17.21 15.32 8.72
CA GLN A 288 -16.06 15.24 9.62
C GLN A 288 -15.15 14.08 9.23
N ASP A 289 -13.85 14.36 9.14
CA ASP A 289 -12.82 13.34 8.91
C ASP A 289 -12.45 12.62 10.21
N TRP A 290 -12.34 11.30 10.15
CA TRP A 290 -11.99 10.43 11.27
C TRP A 290 -10.79 9.57 10.92
N GLY A 291 -9.91 9.38 11.91
CA GLY A 291 -8.90 8.30 11.91
C GLY A 291 -9.33 7.17 12.83
N THR A 292 -9.26 5.93 12.36
CA THR A 292 -9.62 4.75 13.15
C THR A 292 -8.43 3.82 13.26
N HIS A 293 -8.15 3.33 14.47
CA HIS A 293 -7.03 2.44 14.75
C HIS A 293 -7.57 1.22 15.50
N GLN A 294 -7.33 0.03 14.97
CA GLN A 294 -7.69 -1.23 15.61
C GLN A 294 -6.74 -1.56 16.77
N VAL A 295 -7.19 -2.40 17.70
CA VAL A 295 -6.32 -2.96 18.74
C VAL A 295 -5.17 -3.73 18.09
N HIS A 296 -3.93 -3.44 18.50
CA HIS A 296 -2.72 -4.00 17.89
C HIS A 296 -2.50 -5.50 18.21
N ASN A 297 -2.81 -5.94 19.43
CA ASN A 297 -2.60 -7.33 19.84
C ASN A 297 -3.71 -8.24 19.27
N PRO A 298 -3.37 -9.32 18.53
CA PRO A 298 -4.34 -10.18 17.86
C PRO A 298 -5.42 -10.78 18.76
N GLU A 299 -5.02 -11.44 19.86
CA GLU A 299 -5.97 -12.10 20.78
C GLU A 299 -6.89 -11.07 21.47
N ARG A 300 -6.34 -9.93 21.90
CA ARG A 300 -7.16 -8.87 22.49
C ARG A 300 -8.14 -8.27 21.49
N TRP A 301 -7.73 -8.09 20.23
CA TRP A 301 -8.64 -7.63 19.18
C TRP A 301 -9.77 -8.64 18.98
N LEU A 302 -9.44 -9.94 18.92
CA LEU A 302 -10.40 -11.01 18.75
C LEU A 302 -11.44 -11.06 19.89
N ASP A 303 -11.00 -11.01 21.14
CA ASP A 303 -11.88 -11.00 22.32
C ASP A 303 -12.81 -9.79 22.35
N LEU A 304 -12.34 -8.63 21.90
CA LEU A 304 -13.15 -7.40 21.82
C LEU A 304 -14.21 -7.50 20.73
N VAL A 305 -13.85 -8.02 19.56
CA VAL A 305 -14.81 -8.23 18.48
C VAL A 305 -15.90 -9.21 18.90
N GLU A 306 -15.55 -10.31 19.58
CA GLU A 306 -16.53 -11.30 20.03
C GLU A 306 -17.46 -10.75 21.12
N SER A 307 -16.96 -9.88 22.00
CA SER A 307 -17.74 -9.33 23.11
C SER A 307 -18.51 -8.05 22.76
N LYS A 308 -18.05 -7.26 21.78
CA LYS A 308 -18.58 -5.92 21.47
C LYS A 308 -18.95 -5.72 20.00
N GLY A 309 -18.62 -6.66 19.14
CA GLY A 309 -18.82 -6.57 17.68
C GLY A 309 -17.75 -5.79 16.93
N HIS A 310 -16.73 -5.23 17.60
CA HIS A 310 -15.63 -4.53 16.93
C HIS A 310 -14.34 -4.49 17.75
N GLY A 311 -13.21 -4.29 17.05
CA GLY A 311 -11.87 -4.23 17.64
C GLY A 311 -11.26 -2.83 17.75
N THR A 312 -12.04 -1.78 17.46
CA THR A 312 -11.58 -0.38 17.43
C THR A 312 -10.96 0.06 18.76
N ALA A 313 -9.66 0.38 18.74
CA ALA A 313 -8.95 0.93 19.91
C ALA A 313 -9.13 2.43 20.04
N LYS A 314 -9.06 3.15 18.91
CA LYS A 314 -9.19 4.61 18.87
C LYS A 314 -9.98 5.03 17.64
N ARG A 315 -10.90 5.97 17.84
CA ARG A 315 -11.56 6.74 16.78
C ARG A 315 -11.31 8.21 17.07
N ARG A 316 -10.49 8.87 16.26
CA ARG A 316 -10.00 10.24 16.44
C ARG A 316 -10.63 11.16 15.42
N ARG A 317 -11.27 12.23 15.90
CA ARG A 317 -11.68 13.37 15.06
C ARG A 317 -10.43 14.06 14.54
N LEU A 318 -10.31 14.23 13.23
CA LEU A 318 -9.20 14.98 12.63
C LEU A 318 -9.47 16.48 12.69
N GLU A 319 -8.43 17.23 12.99
CA GLU A 319 -8.46 18.70 13.01
C GLU A 319 -8.30 19.26 11.59
N ASP A 320 -8.65 20.54 11.40
CA ASP A 320 -8.67 21.18 10.08
C ASP A 320 -7.32 21.13 9.32
N GLY A 321 -6.20 21.01 10.04
CA GLY A 321 -4.85 20.90 9.47
C GLY A 321 -4.41 19.47 9.14
N ASP A 322 -4.93 18.46 9.84
CA ASP A 322 -4.49 17.06 9.73
C ASP A 322 -4.64 16.54 8.29
N ARG A 323 -5.85 16.73 7.72
CA ARG A 323 -6.20 16.18 6.41
C ARG A 323 -5.44 16.87 5.27
N PRO A 324 -5.39 18.22 5.17
CA PRO A 324 -4.60 18.87 4.13
C PRO A 324 -3.11 18.51 4.17
N GLU A 325 -2.48 18.45 5.34
CA GLU A 325 -1.06 18.09 5.47
C GLU A 325 -0.80 16.64 5.02
N GLU A 326 -1.62 15.68 5.46
CA GLU A 326 -1.58 14.29 5.00
C GLU A 326 -1.69 14.22 3.46
N ARG A 327 -2.61 14.99 2.87
CA ARG A 327 -2.79 15.02 1.41
C ARG A 327 -1.56 15.55 0.67
N VAL A 328 -0.80 16.48 1.25
CA VAL A 328 0.46 16.96 0.65
C VAL A 328 1.53 15.86 0.73
N ILE A 329 1.70 15.26 1.91
CA ILE A 329 2.68 14.19 2.15
C ILE A 329 2.46 13.01 1.21
N MET A 330 1.20 12.60 1.05
CA MET A 330 0.84 11.47 0.21
C MET A 330 0.84 11.83 -1.27
N GLY A 331 0.31 12.99 -1.63
CA GLY A 331 0.14 13.38 -3.03
C GLY A 331 1.45 13.66 -3.75
N LEU A 332 2.46 14.23 -3.07
CA LEU A 332 3.78 14.45 -3.70
C LEU A 332 4.60 13.16 -3.87
N ARG A 333 4.16 12.03 -3.33
CA ARG A 333 4.74 10.70 -3.59
C ARG A 333 4.25 10.07 -4.89
N LEU A 334 3.14 10.56 -5.44
CA LEU A 334 2.62 10.15 -6.72
C LEU A 334 3.39 10.84 -7.85
N ASP A 335 3.64 10.11 -8.94
CA ASP A 335 4.17 10.71 -10.17
C ASP A 335 3.23 11.77 -10.75
N GLU A 336 1.92 11.49 -10.69
CA GLU A 336 0.87 12.42 -11.09
C GLU A 336 0.82 13.70 -10.22
N GLY A 337 1.41 13.64 -9.02
CA GLY A 337 1.34 14.68 -8.00
C GLY A 337 -0.06 14.90 -7.43
N ILE A 338 -0.26 16.12 -6.94
CA ILE A 338 -1.51 16.59 -6.36
C ILE A 338 -2.34 17.25 -7.45
N ASP A 339 -3.48 16.64 -7.80
CA ASP A 339 -4.56 17.34 -8.50
C ASP A 339 -5.17 18.39 -7.56
N ARG A 340 -5.09 19.67 -7.96
CA ARG A 340 -5.51 20.80 -7.12
C ARG A 340 -7.02 20.90 -6.96
N ALA A 341 -7.79 20.45 -7.95
CA ALA A 341 -9.25 20.43 -7.85
C ALA A 341 -9.73 19.35 -6.87
N ARG A 342 -9.18 18.13 -6.99
CA ARG A 342 -9.40 17.04 -6.03
C ARG A 342 -8.98 17.45 -4.63
N PHE A 343 -7.81 18.07 -4.49
CA PHE A 343 -7.33 18.55 -3.20
C PHE A 343 -8.31 19.55 -2.56
N ARG A 344 -8.80 20.54 -3.32
CA ARG A 344 -9.81 21.50 -2.84
C ARG A 344 -11.12 20.82 -2.48
N ALA A 345 -11.59 19.85 -3.26
CA ALA A 345 -12.80 19.11 -2.98
C ALA A 345 -12.70 18.27 -1.69
N GLN A 346 -11.54 17.65 -1.44
CA GLN A 346 -11.30 16.81 -0.27
C GLN A 346 -10.99 17.61 1.01
N THR A 347 -10.34 18.77 0.90
CA THR A 347 -9.78 19.48 2.07
C THR A 347 -10.43 20.83 2.32
N ARG A 348 -11.22 21.36 1.37
CA ARG A 348 -11.76 22.73 1.36
C ARG A 348 -10.67 23.82 1.38
N ARG A 349 -9.43 23.48 1.05
CA ARG A 349 -8.28 24.38 0.98
C ARG A 349 -7.56 24.26 -0.36
N ASP A 350 -6.87 25.32 -0.77
CA ASP A 350 -5.90 25.23 -1.86
C ASP A 350 -4.54 24.80 -1.30
N VAL A 351 -3.86 23.86 -1.96
CA VAL A 351 -2.57 23.32 -1.51
C VAL A 351 -1.52 24.42 -1.28
N LEU A 352 -1.55 25.50 -2.05
CA LEU A 352 -0.60 26.60 -1.93
C LEU A 352 -0.82 27.43 -0.65
N THR A 353 -1.98 27.32 -0.01
CA THR A 353 -2.24 27.98 1.28
C THR A 353 -1.52 27.31 2.45
N LEU A 354 -1.02 26.09 2.26
CA LEU A 354 -0.25 25.35 3.26
C LEU A 354 1.25 25.60 3.17
N ILE A 355 1.72 26.22 2.09
CA ILE A 355 3.14 26.33 1.78
C ILE A 355 3.52 27.80 1.75
N GLN A 356 4.52 28.18 2.54
CA GLN A 356 5.04 29.55 2.50
C GLN A 356 5.53 29.90 1.08
N PRO A 357 5.15 31.07 0.52
CA PRO A 357 5.52 31.45 -0.85
C PRO A 357 7.02 31.42 -1.15
N SER A 358 7.86 31.78 -0.18
CA SER A 358 9.32 31.74 -0.31
C SER A 358 9.86 30.31 -0.47
N LYS A 359 9.32 29.35 0.28
CA LYS A 359 9.71 27.94 0.20
C LYS A 359 9.26 27.30 -1.11
N LEU A 360 8.05 27.63 -1.56
CA LEU A 360 7.55 27.21 -2.87
C LEU A 360 8.43 27.77 -3.99
N ALA A 361 8.74 29.08 -3.97
CA ALA A 361 9.59 29.71 -4.97
C ALA A 361 11.00 29.09 -5.00
N TYR A 362 11.57 28.77 -3.84
CA TYR A 362 12.83 28.05 -3.76
C TYR A 362 12.74 26.65 -4.37
N ALA A 363 11.74 25.85 -3.99
CA ALA A 363 11.58 24.49 -4.49
C ALA A 363 11.35 24.44 -6.01
N VAL A 364 10.59 25.40 -6.57
CA VAL A 364 10.40 25.56 -8.02
C VAL A 364 11.72 25.99 -8.68
N GLY A 365 12.38 27.01 -8.14
CA GLY A 365 13.64 27.53 -8.70
C GLY A 365 14.78 26.51 -8.67
N ALA A 366 14.79 25.61 -7.68
CA ALA A 366 15.73 24.50 -7.59
C ALA A 366 15.32 23.28 -8.44
N GLY A 367 14.17 23.32 -9.12
CA GLY A 367 13.66 22.24 -9.94
C GLY A 367 13.24 21.00 -9.15
N TYR A 368 12.85 21.13 -7.89
CA TYR A 368 12.38 20.03 -7.04
C TYR A 368 10.89 19.77 -7.16
N VAL A 369 10.13 20.81 -7.49
CA VAL A 369 8.69 20.71 -7.72
C VAL A 369 8.32 21.48 -8.97
N GLU A 370 7.25 21.02 -9.60
CA GLU A 370 6.57 21.72 -10.67
C GLU A 370 5.16 22.07 -10.20
N LEU A 371 4.75 23.29 -10.54
CA LEU A 371 3.42 23.82 -10.26
C LEU A 371 2.83 24.38 -11.54
N ASP A 372 1.67 23.86 -11.93
CA ASP A 372 0.85 24.40 -13.00
C ASP A 372 -0.56 24.75 -12.49
N GLU A 373 -1.46 25.13 -13.41
CA GLU A 373 -2.83 25.51 -13.08
C GLU A 373 -3.62 24.37 -12.39
N THR A 374 -3.32 23.14 -12.75
CA THR A 374 -4.07 21.93 -12.37
C THR A 374 -3.34 21.07 -11.34
N ARG A 375 -2.01 21.05 -11.34
CA ARG A 375 -1.20 20.09 -10.58
C ARG A 375 -0.05 20.73 -9.83
N PHE A 376 0.28 20.09 -8.71
CA PHE A 376 1.50 20.33 -7.94
C PHE A 376 2.22 19.00 -7.71
N ARG A 377 3.42 18.82 -8.27
CA ARG A 377 4.14 17.55 -8.25
C ARG A 377 5.62 17.70 -7.92
N ALA A 378 6.22 16.66 -7.38
CA ALA A 378 7.66 16.56 -7.25
C ALA A 378 8.28 16.14 -8.60
N THR A 379 9.39 16.76 -8.98
CA THR A 379 10.19 16.31 -10.15
C THR A 379 10.98 15.05 -9.81
N ALA A 380 11.64 14.43 -10.79
CA ALA A 380 12.58 13.33 -10.54
C ALA A 380 13.64 13.71 -9.47
N GLU A 381 14.20 14.93 -9.56
CA GLU A 381 15.14 15.46 -8.58
C GLU A 381 14.52 15.66 -7.19
N GLY A 382 13.28 16.17 -7.14
CA GLY A 382 12.53 16.33 -5.90
C GLY A 382 12.22 15.00 -5.22
N ARG A 383 11.87 13.97 -5.99
CA ARG A 383 11.53 12.63 -5.49
C ARG A 383 12.71 11.95 -4.77
N LEU A 384 13.95 12.17 -5.24
CA LEU A 384 15.17 11.68 -4.58
C LEU A 384 15.35 12.21 -3.14
N ARG A 385 14.77 13.38 -2.82
CA ARG A 385 14.91 14.04 -1.52
C ARG A 385 13.55 14.37 -0.89
N LEU A 386 12.53 13.59 -1.23
CA LEU A 386 11.15 13.95 -0.98
C LEU A 386 10.83 14.14 0.51
N ASN A 387 11.42 13.34 1.40
CA ASN A 387 11.21 13.49 2.85
C ASN A 387 11.68 14.87 3.34
N GLY A 388 12.88 15.30 2.93
CA GLY A 388 13.42 16.62 3.27
C GLY A 388 12.65 17.76 2.61
N LEU A 389 12.23 17.57 1.36
CA LEU A 389 11.38 18.52 0.64
C LEU A 389 10.03 18.73 1.35
N LEU A 390 9.35 17.66 1.74
CA LEU A 390 8.08 17.70 2.47
C LEU A 390 8.23 18.41 3.82
N ALA A 391 9.28 18.07 4.59
CA ALA A 391 9.57 18.72 5.86
C ALA A 391 9.81 20.23 5.70
N SER A 392 10.46 20.64 4.61
CA SER A 392 10.64 22.05 4.28
C SER A 392 9.29 22.72 3.96
N LEU A 393 8.55 22.17 2.99
CA LEU A 393 7.31 22.74 2.46
C LEU A 393 6.22 22.90 3.52
N LEU A 394 6.12 21.95 4.46
CA LEU A 394 5.09 21.93 5.52
C LEU A 394 5.55 22.53 6.85
N ALA A 395 6.81 22.97 6.97
CA ALA A 395 7.23 23.68 8.17
C ALA A 395 6.52 25.04 8.28
N ALA A 396 6.13 25.39 9.51
CA ALA A 396 5.39 26.61 9.85
C ALA A 396 6.11 27.90 9.44
#